data_AF-A0A356RED1-F1
#
_entry.id   AF-A0A356RED1-F1
#
_cell.length_a   1.000
_cell.length_b   1.000
_cell.length_c   1.000
_cell.angle_alpha   90.00
_cell.angle_beta   90.00
_cell.angle_gamma   90.00
#
_symmetry.space_group_name_H-M   'P 1'
#
loop_
_entity.id
_entity.type
_entity.pdbx_description
1 polymer ?
#
loop_
_entity_poly.entity_id
_entity_poly.type
_entity_poly.pdbx_seq_one_letter_code
_entity_poly.pdbx_strand_id
1 'polypeptide(L)'
;PTAMHIATVEQLHHVLLPSLEHLHEALMTKSQAWKDIIKIGRTHLQDATPLTLGQEFSGYAAQVQFGIDRIQDGLKRLYPLAQGGTAVGTGLNAKPGFG
;
A
#
# COMPACT_ATOMS: atom_id res chain seq x y z
N PRO A 1 18.74 -10.64 -9.28
CA PRO A 1 17.80 -9.49 -9.22
C PRO A 1 16.38 -9.82 -9.70
N THR A 2 16.22 -10.48 -10.86
CA THR A 2 14.92 -10.92 -11.40
C THR A 2 14.05 -11.65 -10.39
N ALA A 3 14.55 -12.72 -9.76
CA ALA A 3 13.79 -13.49 -8.79
C ALA A 3 13.36 -12.65 -7.56
N MET A 4 14.15 -11.66 -7.16
CA MET A 4 13.78 -10.75 -6.07
C MET A 4 12.60 -9.85 -6.47
N HIS A 5 12.61 -9.32 -7.70
CA HIS A 5 11.49 -8.51 -8.21
C HIS A 5 10.21 -9.34 -8.31
N ILE A 6 10.30 -10.54 -8.88
CA ILE A 6 9.14 -11.46 -9.00
C ILE A 6 8.58 -11.80 -7.61
N ALA A 7 9.43 -12.25 -6.68
CA ALA A 7 8.98 -12.61 -5.33
C ALA A 7 8.34 -11.41 -4.59
N THR A 8 8.90 -10.21 -4.78
CA THR A 8 8.35 -8.99 -4.18
C THR A 8 6.99 -8.66 -4.77
N VAL A 9 6.85 -8.65 -6.09
CA VAL A 9 5.58 -8.36 -6.77
C VAL A 9 4.51 -9.39 -6.41
N GLU A 10 4.86 -10.68 -6.37
CA GLU A 10 3.94 -11.74 -5.95
C GLU A 10 3.41 -11.52 -4.52
N GLN A 11 4.28 -11.17 -3.57
CA GLN A 11 3.85 -10.88 -2.20
C GLN A 11 3.00 -9.60 -2.11
N LEU A 12 3.37 -8.55 -2.84
CA LEU A 12 2.61 -7.30 -2.86
C LEU A 12 1.21 -7.53 -3.45
N HIS A 13 1.12 -8.25 -4.56
CA HIS A 13 -0.11 -8.41 -5.33
C HIS A 13 -1.07 -9.42 -4.69
N HIS A 14 -0.57 -10.55 -4.20
CA HIS A 14 -1.44 -11.63 -3.73
C HIS A 14 -1.67 -11.63 -2.22
N VAL A 15 -0.85 -10.90 -1.45
CA VAL A 15 -0.96 -10.88 0.02
C VAL A 15 -1.19 -9.48 0.55
N LEU A 16 -0.27 -8.54 0.29
CA LEU A 16 -0.28 -7.25 0.97
C LEU A 16 -1.43 -6.36 0.50
N LEU A 17 -1.58 -6.15 -0.81
CA LEU A 17 -2.63 -5.28 -1.35
C LEU A 17 -4.03 -5.76 -0.95
N PRO A 18 -4.41 -7.05 -1.13
CA PRO A 18 -5.71 -7.54 -0.67
C PRO A 18 -5.93 -7.37 0.84
N SER A 19 -4.88 -7.55 1.65
CA SER A 19 -4.97 -7.38 3.11
C SER A 19 -5.21 -5.91 3.50
N LEU A 20 -4.57 -4.96 2.81
CA LEU A 20 -4.77 -3.53 3.02
C LEU A 20 -6.13 -3.06 2.53
N GLU A 21 -6.62 -3.59 1.41
CA GLU A 21 -7.98 -3.34 0.91
C GLU A 21 -9.02 -3.81 1.93
N HIS A 22 -8.87 -5.02 2.47
CA HIS A 22 -9.73 -5.52 3.53
C HIS A 22 -9.71 -4.63 4.78
N LEU A 23 -8.53 -4.19 5.22
CA LEU A 23 -8.39 -3.27 6.35
C LEU A 23 -9.07 -1.91 6.06
N HIS A 24 -8.88 -1.36 4.87
CA HIS A 24 -9.49 -0.10 4.44
C HIS A 24 -11.03 -0.21 4.48
N GLU A 25 -11.59 -1.27 3.92
CA GLU A 25 -13.05 -1.51 3.94
C GLU A 25 -13.60 -1.63 5.36
N ALA A 26 -12.89 -2.33 6.25
CA ALA A 26 -13.28 -2.46 7.65
C ALA A 26 -13.27 -1.10 8.37
N LEU A 27 -12.23 -0.28 8.15
CA LEU A 27 -12.13 1.07 8.71
C LEU A 27 -13.22 1.99 8.16
N MET A 28 -13.51 1.93 6.85
CA MET A 28 -14.58 2.70 6.22
C MET A 28 -15.95 2.28 6.76
N THR A 29 -16.19 0.99 6.93
CA THR A 29 -17.43 0.46 7.52
C THR A 29 -17.64 1.02 8.92
N LYS A 30 -16.58 1.05 9.75
CA LYS A 30 -16.64 1.64 11.09
C LYS A 30 -16.79 3.16 11.08
N SER A 31 -16.10 3.85 10.17
CA SER A 31 -16.27 5.29 9.99
C SER A 31 -17.73 5.66 9.73
N GLN A 32 -18.40 4.93 8.84
CA GLN A 32 -19.83 5.13 8.55
C GLN A 32 -20.74 4.76 9.72
N ALA A 33 -20.48 3.64 10.38
CA ALA A 33 -21.26 3.20 11.54
C ALA A 33 -21.16 4.19 12.73
N TRP A 34 -20.09 4.96 12.82
CA TRP A 34 -19.82 5.89 13.93
C TRP A 34 -19.91 7.36 13.55
N LYS A 35 -20.48 7.66 12.38
CA LYS A 35 -20.64 9.03 11.87
C LYS A 35 -21.41 9.96 12.81
N ASP A 36 -22.30 9.41 13.65
CA ASP A 36 -23.17 10.17 14.56
C ASP A 36 -22.67 10.17 16.03
N ILE A 37 -21.59 9.45 16.35
CA ILE A 37 -21.03 9.41 17.72
C ILE A 37 -20.10 10.61 17.92
N ILE A 38 -20.56 11.63 18.63
CA ILE A 38 -19.73 12.82 18.96
C ILE A 38 -18.81 12.49 20.14
N LYS A 39 -17.53 12.85 20.03
CA LYS A 39 -16.52 12.73 21.11
C LYS A 39 -15.66 13.99 21.22
N ILE A 40 -14.96 14.12 22.35
CA ILE A 40 -13.93 15.13 22.57
C ILE A 40 -12.68 14.80 21.76
N GLY A 41 -12.19 15.77 20.99
CA GLY A 41 -10.92 15.67 20.27
C GLY A 41 -9.72 15.75 21.21
N ARG A 42 -8.55 15.33 20.74
CA ARG A 42 -7.29 15.46 21.50
C ARG A 42 -6.18 16.08 20.65
N THR A 43 -5.65 17.20 21.12
CA THR A 43 -4.44 17.84 20.56
C THR A 43 -3.44 18.00 21.69
N HIS A 44 -2.16 17.67 21.47
CA HIS A 44 -1.15 17.61 22.55
C HIS A 44 -1.60 16.73 23.74
N LEU A 45 -2.41 15.70 23.47
CA LEU A 45 -3.04 14.81 24.46
C LEU A 45 -4.02 15.51 25.44
N GLN A 46 -4.36 16.78 25.21
CA GLN A 46 -5.35 17.53 25.99
C GLN A 46 -6.69 17.58 25.25
N ASP A 47 -7.76 17.81 26.00
CA ASP A 47 -9.11 17.98 25.46
C ASP A 47 -9.18 19.14 24.46
N ALA A 48 -9.86 18.91 23.34
CA ALA A 48 -10.02 19.86 22.25
C ALA A 48 -11.49 19.94 21.78
N THR A 49 -11.76 20.71 20.74
CA THR A 49 -13.10 20.83 20.15
C THR A 49 -13.65 19.48 19.68
N PRO A 50 -14.98 19.25 19.72
CA PRO A 50 -15.57 17.98 19.35
C PRO A 50 -15.42 17.62 17.87
N LEU A 51 -15.42 16.31 17.61
CA LEU A 51 -15.56 15.68 16.29
C LEU A 51 -16.33 14.37 16.44
N THR A 52 -16.78 13.77 15.34
CA THR A 52 -17.40 12.44 15.40
C THR A 52 -16.32 11.36 15.40
N LEU A 53 -16.59 10.23 16.06
CA LEU A 53 -15.73 9.05 15.99
C LEU A 53 -15.60 8.54 14.54
N GLY A 54 -16.65 8.72 13.73
CA GLY A 54 -16.61 8.48 12.30
C GLY A 54 -15.59 9.34 11.56
N GLN A 55 -15.46 10.63 11.88
CA GLN A 55 -14.43 11.53 11.32
C GLN A 55 -13.01 11.12 11.74
N GLU A 56 -12.81 10.65 12.96
CA GLU A 56 -11.52 10.12 13.40
C GLU A 56 -11.13 8.87 12.57
N PHE A 57 -12.07 7.93 12.40
CA PHE A 57 -11.83 6.70 11.65
C PHE A 57 -11.73 6.91 10.13
N SER A 58 -12.35 7.96 9.57
CA SER A 58 -12.16 8.31 8.16
C SER A 58 -10.73 8.76 7.89
N GLY A 59 -10.07 9.41 8.86
CA GLY A 59 -8.64 9.73 8.79
C GLY A 59 -7.78 8.47 8.69
N TYR A 60 -8.08 7.44 9.49
CA TYR A 60 -7.36 6.16 9.45
C TYR A 60 -7.57 5.44 8.11
N ALA A 61 -8.81 5.38 7.62
CA ALA A 61 -9.13 4.78 6.33
C ALA A 61 -8.38 5.49 5.18
N ALA A 62 -8.37 6.82 5.15
CA ALA A 62 -7.65 7.60 4.15
C ALA A 62 -6.14 7.31 4.18
N GLN A 63 -5.54 7.13 5.37
CA GLN A 63 -4.12 6.76 5.46
C GLN A 63 -3.83 5.39 4.86
N VAL A 64 -4.71 4.41 5.04
CA VAL A 64 -4.58 3.08 4.42
C VAL A 64 -4.73 3.18 2.91
N GLN A 65 -5.70 3.93 2.40
CA GLN A 65 -5.86 4.16 0.96
C GLN A 65 -4.62 4.79 0.34
N PHE A 66 -4.07 5.85 0.95
CA PHE A 66 -2.83 6.45 0.47
C PHE A 66 -1.63 5.49 0.56
N GLY A 67 -1.65 4.55 1.52
CA GLY A 67 -0.66 3.47 1.59
C GLY A 67 -0.75 2.52 0.39
N ILE A 68 -1.97 2.10 0.03
CA ILE A 68 -2.25 1.28 -1.16
C ILE A 68 -1.74 1.99 -2.42
N ASP A 69 -2.10 3.26 -2.60
CA ASP A 69 -1.71 4.04 -3.78
C ASP A 69 -0.17 4.12 -3.93
N ARG A 70 0.54 4.36 -2.81
CA ARG A 70 2.01 4.40 -2.78
C ARG A 70 2.64 3.06 -3.20
N ILE A 71 2.06 1.94 -2.75
CA ILE A 71 2.55 0.61 -3.14
C ILE A 71 2.33 0.38 -4.63
N GLN A 72 1.14 0.72 -5.14
CA GLN A 72 0.81 0.57 -6.56
C GLN A 72 1.73 1.42 -7.45
N ASP A 73 2.07 2.63 -7.04
CA ASP A 73 3.05 3.46 -7.74
C ASP A 73 4.46 2.84 -7.74
N GLY A 74 4.87 2.25 -6.61
CA GLY A 74 6.15 1.54 -6.49
C GLY A 74 6.29 0.34 -7.43
N LEU A 75 5.20 -0.38 -7.71
CA LEU A 75 5.18 -1.56 -8.58
C LEU A 75 5.72 -1.26 -9.99
N LYS A 76 5.52 -0.05 -10.50
CA LYS A 76 6.01 0.39 -11.82
C LYS A 76 7.54 0.23 -11.96
N ARG A 77 8.28 0.31 -10.86
CA ARG A 77 9.74 0.15 -10.82
C ARG A 77 10.19 -1.29 -10.53
N LEU A 78 9.27 -2.16 -10.12
CA LEU A 78 9.53 -3.57 -9.82
C LEU A 78 9.23 -4.49 -11.01
N TYR A 79 8.32 -4.09 -11.91
CA TYR A 79 8.01 -4.87 -13.11
C TYR A 79 9.18 -5.07 -14.07
N PRO A 80 10.09 -4.10 -14.31
CA PRO A 80 11.27 -4.35 -15.13
C PRO A 80 12.17 -5.43 -14.51
N LEU A 81 12.58 -6.41 -15.31
CA LEU A 81 13.41 -7.52 -14.87
C LEU A 81 14.83 -7.39 -15.42
N ALA A 82 15.83 -7.76 -14.61
CA ALA A 82 17.23 -7.75 -15.03
C ALA A 82 17.65 -9.02 -15.82
N GLN A 83 16.70 -9.89 -16.16
CA GLN A 83 16.96 -11.14 -16.86
C GLN A 83 17.55 -10.84 -18.23
N GLY A 84 18.55 -11.61 -18.64
CA GLY A 84 19.29 -11.36 -19.88
C GLY A 84 20.48 -10.41 -19.75
N GLY A 85 20.65 -9.68 -18.63
CA GLY A 85 21.83 -8.83 -18.41
C GLY A 85 23.14 -9.58 -18.12
N THR A 86 23.06 -10.87 -17.77
CA THR A 86 24.19 -11.76 -17.44
C THR A 86 25.14 -11.20 -16.36
N ALA A 87 26.46 -11.35 -16.52
CA ALA A 87 27.43 -11.12 -15.43
C ALA A 87 27.59 -9.65 -15.04
N VAL A 88 27.54 -8.73 -16.01
CA VAL A 88 27.83 -7.29 -15.80
C VAL A 88 26.84 -6.35 -16.51
N GLY A 89 25.73 -6.88 -17.04
CA GLY A 89 24.71 -6.09 -17.73
C GLY A 89 24.86 -5.99 -19.25
N THR A 90 25.91 -6.56 -19.84
CA THR A 90 26.17 -6.48 -21.30
C THR A 90 25.33 -7.45 -22.13
N GLY A 91 24.74 -8.47 -21.50
CA GLY A 91 24.06 -9.56 -22.20
C GLY A 91 25.00 -10.57 -22.86
N LEU A 92 26.31 -10.51 -22.58
CA LEU A 92 27.27 -11.49 -23.09
C LEU A 92 26.85 -12.90 -22.65
N ASN A 93 26.87 -13.84 -23.60
CA ASN A 93 26.42 -15.24 -23.47
C ASN A 93 24.89 -15.46 -23.37
N ALA A 94 24.06 -14.42 -23.53
CA ALA A 94 22.63 -14.58 -23.78
C ALA A 94 22.34 -14.65 -25.29
N LYS A 95 21.32 -15.42 -25.69
CA LYS A 95 20.82 -15.39 -27.07
C LYS A 95 20.06 -14.06 -27.30
N PRO A 96 20.16 -13.45 -28.50
CA PRO A 96 19.36 -12.28 -28.83
C PRO A 96 17.86 -12.55 -28.59
N GLY A 97 17.20 -11.63 -27.89
CA GLY A 97 15.77 -11.72 -27.55
C GLY A 97 15.42 -12.57 -26.32
N PHE A 98 16.41 -13.04 -25.55
CA PHE A 98 16.14 -13.82 -24.32
C PHE A 98 15.63 -12.99 -23.13
N GLY A 99 16.09 -11.73 -23.01
CA GLY A 99 15.74 -10.81 -21.92
C GLY A 99 14.63 -9.84 -22.29
#